data_AF-A0A537W1K6-F1
#
_entry.id   AF-A0A537W1K6-F1
#
_cell.length_a   1.000
_cell.length_b   1.000
_cell.length_c   1.000
_cell.angle_alpha   90.00
_cell.angle_beta   90.00
_cell.angle_gamma   90.00
#
_symmetry.space_group_name_H-M   'P 1'
#
loop_
_entity.id
_entity.type
_entity.pdbx_description
1 polymer ?
#
loop_
_entity_poly.entity_id
_entity_poly.type
_entity_poly.pdbx_seq_one_letter_code
_entity_poly.pdbx_strand_id
1 'polypeptide(L)'
;MNTLAGLRLAIGVASWATPRAAGKLFGLDAAANPQAPYLARLFGARDVALAWGALGSEGDTQRQWLLAGFACDLADTLAGIAGGRGGYLPKLTSVLVSGTALSAAALGGAALRES
;
A
#
# COMPACT_ATOMS: atom_id res chain seq x y z
N MET A 1 -16.38 1.22 2.59
CA MET A 1 -15.90 0.93 1.22
C MET A 1 -15.23 2.12 0.52
N ASN A 2 -15.96 3.20 0.20
CA ASN A 2 -15.43 4.33 -0.60
C ASN A 2 -14.18 5.00 -0.02
N THR A 3 -14.08 5.11 1.30
CA THR A 3 -12.92 5.72 1.96
C THR A 3 -11.63 4.91 1.77
N LEU A 4 -11.69 3.58 1.89
CA LEU A 4 -10.52 2.70 1.72
C LEU A 4 -10.03 2.75 0.26
N ALA A 5 -10.94 2.55 -0.69
CA ALA A 5 -10.57 2.54 -2.10
C ALA A 5 -10.09 3.93 -2.57
N GLY A 6 -10.68 5.01 -2.06
CA GLY A 6 -10.21 6.38 -2.31
C GLY A 6 -8.81 6.65 -1.75
N LEU A 7 -8.51 6.20 -0.52
CA LEU A 7 -7.18 6.31 0.07
C LEU A 7 -6.14 5.53 -0.73
N ARG A 8 -6.46 4.29 -1.11
CA ARG A 8 -5.60 3.46 -1.96
C ARG A 8 -5.31 4.13 -3.30
N LEU A 9 -6.33 4.68 -3.95
CA LEU A 9 -6.16 5.40 -5.20
C LEU A 9 -5.24 6.62 -5.03
N ALA A 10 -5.46 7.42 -3.98
CA ALA A 10 -4.64 8.59 -3.69
C ALA A 10 -3.17 8.23 -3.42
N ILE A 11 -2.93 7.21 -2.59
CA ILE A 11 -1.58 6.72 -2.29
C ILE A 11 -0.92 6.15 -3.55
N GLY A 12 -1.64 5.36 -4.34
CA GLY A 12 -1.13 4.79 -5.58
C GLY A 12 -0.73 5.85 -6.60
N VAL A 13 -1.59 6.83 -6.84
CA VAL A 13 -1.31 7.97 -7.73
C VAL A 13 -0.13 8.79 -7.21
N ALA A 14 -0.09 9.13 -5.93
CA ALA A 14 1.01 9.90 -5.33
C ALA A 14 2.35 9.15 -5.43
N SER A 15 2.34 7.83 -5.19
CA SER A 15 3.50 6.96 -5.31
C SER A 15 3.99 6.83 -6.76
N TRP A 16 3.08 6.86 -7.74
CA TRP A 16 3.45 6.77 -9.15
C TRP A 16 3.95 8.12 -9.71
N ALA A 17 3.21 9.20 -9.47
CA ALA A 17 3.49 10.52 -10.02
C ALA A 17 4.64 11.23 -9.28
N THR A 18 4.65 11.11 -7.94
CA THR A 18 5.57 11.84 -7.06
C THR A 18 6.30 10.93 -6.05
N PRO A 19 6.95 9.83 -6.51
CA PRO A 19 7.46 8.77 -5.62
C PRO A 19 8.42 9.24 -4.54
N ARG A 20 9.25 10.26 -4.84
CA ARG A 20 10.20 10.81 -3.87
C ARG A 20 9.50 11.57 -2.75
N ALA A 21 8.43 12.32 -3.07
CA ALA A 21 7.66 13.05 -2.07
C ALA A 21 6.82 12.07 -1.23
N ALA A 22 6.14 11.13 -1.89
CA ALA A 22 5.37 10.09 -1.22
C ALA A 22 6.24 9.25 -0.27
N GLY A 23 7.41 8.78 -0.73
CA GLY A 23 8.31 7.96 0.09
C GLY A 23 8.82 8.68 1.34
N LYS A 24 9.08 10.00 1.26
CA LYS A 24 9.52 10.80 2.42
C LYS A 24 8.51 10.80 3.56
N LEU A 25 7.21 10.77 3.26
CA LEU A 25 6.15 10.69 4.29
C LEU A 25 6.23 9.41 5.12
N PHE A 26 6.80 8.35 4.55
CA PHE A 26 7.00 7.06 5.20
C PHE A 26 8.44 6.84 5.67
N GLY A 27 9.27 7.89 5.67
CA GLY A 27 10.67 7.83 6.09
C GLY A 27 11.59 7.10 5.11
N LEU A 28 11.22 6.99 3.83
CA LEU A 28 12.08 6.44 2.78
C LEU A 28 13.01 7.52 2.23
N ASP A 29 14.28 7.18 2.06
CA ASP A 29 15.29 8.05 1.47
C ASP A 29 15.65 7.58 0.05
N ALA A 30 15.09 8.26 -0.95
CA ALA A 30 15.36 7.99 -2.35
C ALA A 30 16.73 8.50 -2.84
N ALA A 31 17.45 9.29 -2.04
CA ALA A 31 18.83 9.67 -2.34
C ALA A 31 19.80 8.56 -1.94
N ALA A 32 19.59 7.95 -0.77
CA ALA A 32 20.33 6.77 -0.33
C ALA A 32 19.99 5.50 -1.16
N ASN A 33 18.79 5.42 -1.75
CA ASN A 33 18.40 4.36 -2.66
C ASN A 33 17.78 4.93 -3.96
N PRO A 34 18.58 5.17 -5.02
CA PRO A 34 18.10 5.77 -6.27
C PRO A 34 17.16 4.86 -7.07
N GLN A 35 17.07 3.57 -6.75
CA GLN A 35 16.13 2.63 -7.38
C GLN A 35 14.74 2.66 -6.72
N ALA A 36 14.61 3.21 -5.51
CA ALA A 36 13.34 3.26 -4.78
C ALA A 36 12.19 3.95 -5.56
N PRO A 37 12.41 5.06 -6.30
CA PRO A 37 11.33 5.67 -7.10
C PRO A 37 10.80 4.81 -8.24
N TYR A 38 11.58 3.85 -8.74
CA TYR A 38 11.09 2.88 -9.73
C TYR A 38 10.16 1.87 -9.06
N LEU A 39 10.58 1.29 -7.94
CA LEU A 39 9.76 0.34 -7.16
C LEU A 39 8.46 0.98 -6.65
N ALA A 40 8.51 2.23 -6.20
CA ALA A 40 7.33 2.99 -5.78
C ALA A 40 6.30 3.20 -6.90
N ARG A 41 6.74 3.28 -8.17
CA ARG A 41 5.83 3.35 -9.32
C ARG A 41 5.15 2.02 -9.60
N LEU A 42 5.88 0.90 -9.47
CA LEU A 42 5.29 -0.43 -9.61
C LEU A 42 4.24 -0.68 -8.52
N PHE A 43 4.59 -0.33 -7.26
CA PHE A 43 3.65 -0.33 -6.14
C PHE A 43 2.43 0.54 -6.44
N GLY A 44 2.65 1.78 -6.88
CA GLY A 44 1.57 2.73 -7.16
C GLY A 44 0.62 2.25 -8.25
N ALA A 45 1.15 1.67 -9.34
CA ALA A 45 0.34 1.10 -10.41
C ALA A 45 -0.55 -0.05 -9.93
N ARG A 46 0.00 -0.94 -9.08
CA ARG A 46 -0.76 -2.03 -8.44
C ARG A 46 -1.90 -1.47 -7.59
N ASP A 47 -1.61 -0.48 -6.75
CA ASP A 47 -2.60 0.10 -5.85
C ASP A 47 -3.72 0.81 -6.61
N VAL A 48 -3.40 1.53 -7.68
CA VAL A 48 -4.39 2.14 -8.58
C VAL A 48 -5.29 1.07 -9.21
N ALA A 49 -4.72 -0.03 -9.70
CA ALA A 49 -5.49 -1.11 -10.31
C ALA A 49 -6.45 -1.79 -9.31
N LEU A 50 -5.97 -2.07 -8.09
CA LEU A 50 -6.78 -2.63 -7.01
C LEU A 50 -7.93 -1.69 -6.61
N ALA A 51 -7.65 -0.38 -6.49
CA ALA A 51 -8.67 0.62 -6.19
C ALA A 51 -9.69 0.73 -7.32
N TRP A 52 -9.24 0.76 -8.58
CA TRP A 52 -10.11 0.79 -9.75
C TRP A 52 -11.03 -0.43 -9.80
N GLY A 53 -10.48 -1.64 -9.59
CA GLY A 53 -11.26 -2.88 -9.54
C GLY A 53 -12.32 -2.85 -8.44
N ALA A 54 -11.95 -2.42 -7.23
CA ALA A 54 -12.89 -2.34 -6.10
C ALA A 54 -13.98 -1.26 -6.30
N LEU A 55 -13.67 -0.12 -6.92
CA LEU A 55 -14.64 0.96 -7.18
C LEU A 55 -15.54 0.67 -8.40
N GLY A 56 -15.01 -0.02 -9.40
CA GLY A 56 -15.69 -0.28 -10.67
C GLY A 56 -16.46 -1.61 -10.72
N SER A 57 -16.60 -2.31 -9.60
CA SER A 57 -17.32 -3.58 -9.53
C SER A 57 -18.23 -3.65 -8.30
N GLU A 58 -19.14 -4.63 -8.30
CA GLU A 58 -20.11 -4.89 -7.23
C GLU A 58 -20.16 -6.39 -6.90
N GLY A 59 -20.77 -6.75 -5.77
CA GLY A 59 -20.98 -8.13 -5.34
C GLY A 59 -19.68 -8.95 -5.22
N ASP A 60 -19.72 -10.21 -5.68
CA ASP A 60 -18.59 -11.14 -5.56
C ASP A 60 -17.31 -10.65 -6.26
N THR A 61 -17.44 -9.97 -7.40
CA THR A 61 -16.29 -9.41 -8.13
C THR A 61 -15.59 -8.33 -7.30
N GLN A 62 -16.37 -7.44 -6.68
CA GLN A 62 -15.83 -6.42 -5.78
C GLN A 62 -15.14 -7.07 -4.58
N ARG A 63 -15.77 -8.09 -4.00
CA ARG A 63 -15.21 -8.83 -2.88
C ARG A 63 -13.87 -9.48 -3.23
N GLN A 64 -13.69 -9.98 -4.45
CA GLN A 64 -12.40 -10.51 -4.92
C GLN A 64 -11.31 -9.44 -5.00
N TRP A 65 -11.63 -8.23 -5.49
CA TRP A 65 -10.68 -7.11 -5.51
C TRP A 65 -10.29 -6.65 -4.10
N LEU A 66 -11.26 -6.61 -3.17
CA LEU A 66 -11.00 -6.31 -1.77
C LEU A 66 -10.11 -7.37 -1.12
N LEU A 67 -10.35 -8.65 -1.40
CA LEU A 67 -9.50 -9.76 -0.91
C LEU A 67 -8.07 -9.66 -1.44
N ALA A 68 -7.91 -9.36 -2.73
CA ALA A 68 -6.60 -9.17 -3.34
C ALA A 68 -5.85 -7.99 -2.68
N GLY A 69 -6.54 -6.86 -2.48
CA GLY A 69 -5.97 -5.71 -1.79
C GLY A 69 -5.59 -6.01 -0.33
N PHE A 70 -6.47 -6.67 0.42
CA PHE A 70 -6.18 -7.11 1.78
C PHE A 70 -4.95 -8.01 1.86
N ALA A 71 -4.82 -8.97 0.92
CA ALA A 71 -3.65 -9.84 0.85
C ALA A 71 -2.36 -9.06 0.53
N CYS A 72 -2.41 -8.08 -0.38
CA CYS A 72 -1.28 -7.19 -0.65
C CYS A 72 -0.87 -6.39 0.59
N ASP A 73 -1.82 -5.81 1.32
CA ASP A 73 -1.53 -5.00 2.51
C ASP A 73 -0.87 -5.84 3.63
N LEU A 74 -1.30 -7.09 3.81
CA LEU A 74 -0.64 -8.03 4.70
C LEU A 74 0.78 -8.37 4.24
N ALA A 75 0.98 -8.64 2.94
CA ALA A 75 2.29 -8.92 2.39
C ALA A 75 3.25 -7.72 2.55
N ASP A 76 2.77 -6.50 2.32
CA ASP A 76 3.54 -5.27 2.48
C ASP A 76 3.88 -5.01 3.97
N THR A 77 2.95 -5.31 4.88
CA THR A 77 3.20 -5.27 6.33
C THR A 77 4.38 -6.16 6.70
N LEU A 78 4.36 -7.40 6.22
CA LEU A 78 5.42 -8.38 6.45
C LEU A 78 6.74 -7.95 5.79
N ALA A 79 6.70 -7.37 4.60
CA ALA A 79 7.88 -6.85 3.91
C ALA A 79 8.56 -5.73 4.71
N GLY A 80 7.80 -4.81 5.30
CA GLY A 80 8.33 -3.75 6.16
C GLY A 80 8.97 -4.28 7.45
N ILE A 81 8.37 -5.31 8.07
CA ILE A 81 8.91 -5.99 9.26
C ILE A 81 10.20 -6.73 8.89
N ALA A 82 10.19 -7.46 7.78
CA ALA A 82 11.34 -8.18 7.27
C ALA A 82 12.51 -7.23 6.96
N GLY A 83 12.23 -6.07 6.34
CA GLY A 83 13.26 -5.08 6.06
C GLY A 83 13.85 -4.43 7.31
N GLY A 84 13.04 -4.17 8.33
CA GLY A 84 13.53 -3.71 9.64
C GLY A 84 14.42 -4.75 10.33
N ARG A 85 14.03 -6.03 10.30
CA ARG A 85 14.82 -7.15 10.85
C ARG A 85 16.09 -7.43 10.05
N GLY A 86 16.04 -7.25 8.73
CA GLY A 86 17.17 -7.41 7.82
C GLY A 86 18.17 -6.25 7.84
N GLY A 87 17.89 -5.17 8.57
CA GLY A 87 18.80 -4.04 8.76
C GLY A 87 18.92 -3.08 7.59
N TYR A 88 18.14 -3.24 6.52
CA TYR A 88 18.13 -2.33 5.36
C TYR A 88 16.97 -1.32 5.37
N LEU A 89 16.09 -1.38 6.39
CA LEU A 89 15.17 -0.30 6.73
C LEU A 89 15.47 0.24 8.12
N PRO A 90 15.62 1.57 8.29
CA PRO A 90 15.68 2.19 9.62
C PRO A 90 14.45 1.81 10.46
N LYS A 91 14.62 1.70 11.78
CA LYS A 91 13.53 1.28 12.70
C LYS A 91 12.27 2.11 12.53
N LEU A 92 12.40 3.44 12.46
CA LEU A 92 11.27 4.33 12.26
C LEU A 92 10.58 4.09 10.92
N THR A 93 11.35 4.00 9.83
CA THR A 93 10.83 3.69 8.49
C THR A 93 10.08 2.35 8.48
N SER A 94 10.64 1.30 9.09
CA SER A 94 10.00 0.00 9.22
C SER A 94 8.66 0.08 9.96
N VAL A 95 8.60 0.83 11.08
CA VAL A 95 7.34 1.07 11.80
C VAL A 95 6.33 1.83 10.95
N LEU A 96 6.75 2.89 10.23
CA LEU A 96 5.85 3.70 9.41
C LEU A 96 5.25 2.90 8.25
N VAL A 97 6.07 2.16 7.50
CA VAL A 97 5.58 1.40 6.34
C VAL A 97 4.73 0.20 6.78
N SER A 98 5.16 -0.55 7.79
CA SER A 98 4.39 -1.69 8.30
C SER A 98 3.12 -1.26 9.02
N GLY A 99 3.16 -0.18 9.80
CA GLY A 99 1.99 0.34 10.51
C GLY A 99 0.93 0.86 9.54
N THR A 100 1.34 1.56 8.48
CA THR A 100 0.43 2.02 7.43
C THR A 100 -0.21 0.84 6.69
N ALA A 101 0.60 -0.11 6.24
CA ALA A 101 0.10 -1.29 5.53
C ALA A 101 -0.83 -2.14 6.42
N LEU A 102 -0.51 -2.31 7.71
CA LEU A 102 -1.35 -3.05 8.65
C LEU A 102 -2.69 -2.34 8.87
N SER A 103 -2.68 -1.00 8.92
CA SER A 103 -3.91 -0.20 9.03
C SER A 103 -4.78 -0.36 7.79
N ALA A 104 -4.17 -0.37 6.60
CA ALA A 104 -4.88 -0.66 5.34
C ALA A 104 -5.47 -2.07 5.33
N ALA A 105 -4.72 -3.08 5.79
CA ALA A 105 -5.21 -4.45 5.95
C ALA A 105 -6.39 -4.52 6.92
N ALA A 106 -6.35 -3.82 8.06
CA ALA A 106 -7.46 -3.77 9.01
C ALA A 106 -8.72 -3.17 8.37
N LEU A 107 -8.57 -2.08 7.61
CA LEU A 107 -9.68 -1.46 6.87
C LEU A 107 -10.22 -2.39 5.76
N GLY A 108 -9.35 -3.10 5.05
CA GLY A 108 -9.72 -4.10 4.04
C GLY A 108 -10.49 -5.27 4.65
N GLY A 109 -10.02 -5.79 5.78
CA GLY A 109 -10.71 -6.84 6.54
C GLY A 109 -12.07 -6.39 7.05
N ALA A 110 -12.21 -5.14 7.50
CA ALA A 110 -13.51 -4.57 7.87
C ALA A 110 -14.45 -4.48 6.66
N ALA A 111 -13.97 -3.94 5.52
CA ALA A 111 -14.77 -3.83 4.30
C ALA A 111 -15.24 -5.21 3.78
N LEU A 112 -14.40 -6.24 3.90
CA LEU A 112 -14.71 -7.63 3.50
C LEU A 112 -15.78 -8.31 4.37
N ARG A 113 -15.98 -7.84 5.60
CA ARG A 113 -17.04 -8.35 6.49
C ARG A 113 -18.39 -7.70 6.21
N GLU A 114 -18.37 -6.52 5.58
CA GLU A 114 -19.54 -5.73 5.22
C GLU A 114 -20.00 -5.99 3.78
N SER A 115 -19.23 -6.75 2.99
CA SER A 115 -19.50 -7.10 1.58
C SER A 115 -20.00 -8.53 1.39
#